data_AF-A0A4V3USB9-F1
#
_entry.id   AF-A0A4V3USB9-F1
#
_cell.length_a   1.000
_cell.length_b   1.000
_cell.length_c   1.000
_cell.angle_alpha   90.00
_cell.angle_beta   90.00
_cell.angle_gamma   90.00
#
_symmetry.space_group_name_H-M   'P 1'
#
loop_
_entity.id
_entity.type
_entity.pdbx_description
1 polymer ?
#
loop_
_entity_poly.entity_id
_entity_poly.type
_entity_poly.pdbx_seq_one_letter_code
_entity_poly.pdbx_strand_id
1 'polypeptide(L)'
;MYVYMMGAFNLKGEVKTVKIGVSNDLNKRIAQLQTGQILEIKLIAAWHTNSRAKAFAVESDMHRKLASKCMRGEWFYPWVIESAMYTISDKMGKRPCIVTGLANKKYVAAAKRNEQKKIEAEQQWHDLSVLSEWRSLNLI
;
A
#
# COMPACT_ATOMS: atom_id res chain seq x y z
N MET A 1 -13.88 2.97 -10.32
CA MET A 1 -13.16 3.97 -9.50
C MET A 1 -11.82 3.42 -9.07
N TYR A 2 -10.84 4.26 -8.76
CA TYR A 2 -9.50 3.85 -8.34
C TYR A 2 -9.15 4.39 -6.96
N VAL A 3 -8.55 3.54 -6.14
CA VAL A 3 -7.61 3.98 -5.09
C VAL A 3 -6.24 4.09 -5.76
N TYR A 4 -5.51 5.18 -5.56
CA TYR A 4 -4.24 5.42 -6.22
C TYR A 4 -3.13 5.81 -5.24
N MET A 5 -1.90 5.62 -5.70
CA MET A 5 -0.70 6.25 -5.18
C MET A 5 -0.03 7.03 -6.30
N MET A 6 0.20 8.32 -6.09
CA MET A 6 0.92 9.20 -7.02
C MET A 6 2.13 9.79 -6.32
N GLY A 7 3.28 9.83 -7.00
CA GLY A 7 4.52 10.36 -6.45
C GLY A 7 4.93 11.65 -7.12
N ALA A 8 5.56 12.55 -6.36
CA ALA A 8 6.31 13.68 -6.89
C ALA A 8 7.79 13.29 -7.05
N PHE A 9 8.34 13.45 -8.24
CA PHE A 9 9.68 12.96 -8.60
C PHE A 9 10.65 14.12 -8.84
N ASN A 10 11.88 13.98 -8.37
CA ASN A 10 12.95 14.91 -8.75
C ASN A 10 13.52 14.57 -10.15
N LEU A 11 14.44 15.40 -10.62
CA LEU A 11 15.14 15.23 -11.91
C LEU A 11 15.95 13.92 -12.01
N LYS A 12 16.29 13.30 -10.88
CA LYS A 12 16.98 12.00 -10.82
C LYS A 12 16.01 10.81 -10.85
N GLY A 13 14.70 11.06 -10.94
CA GLY A 13 13.67 10.02 -10.88
C GLY A 13 13.42 9.45 -9.49
N GLU A 14 13.83 10.14 -8.43
CA GLU A 14 13.56 9.72 -7.05
C GLU A 14 12.23 10.29 -6.55
N VAL A 15 11.41 9.45 -5.93
CA VAL A 15 10.18 9.90 -5.27
C VAL A 15 10.54 10.73 -4.04
N LYS A 16 10.05 11.98 -3.97
CA LYS A 16 10.23 12.87 -2.82
C LYS A 16 9.03 12.92 -1.89
N THR A 17 7.84 12.72 -2.42
CA THR A 17 6.59 12.60 -1.65
C THR A 17 5.61 11.70 -2.39
N VAL A 18 4.66 11.11 -1.66
CA VAL A 18 3.58 10.29 -2.22
C VAL A 18 2.23 10.78 -1.73
N LYS A 19 1.22 10.78 -2.60
CA LYS A 19 -0.17 11.04 -2.24
C LYS A 19 -0.99 9.77 -2.46
N ILE A 20 -1.84 9.46 -1.48
CA ILE A 20 -2.83 8.40 -1.55
C ILE A 20 -4.19 9.06 -1.70
N GLY A 21 -5.00 8.60 -2.64
CA GLY A 21 -6.33 9.15 -2.80
C GLY A 21 -7.24 8.31 -3.69
N VAL A 22 -8.42 8.86 -3.97
CA VAL A 22 -9.44 8.24 -4.81
C VAL A 22 -9.71 9.09 -6.06
N SER A 23 -9.87 8.43 -7.22
CA SER A 23 -10.31 9.08 -8.46
C SER A 23 -10.99 8.11 -9.42
N ASN A 24 -11.93 8.62 -10.23
CA ASN A 24 -12.47 7.90 -11.39
C ASN A 24 -11.61 8.08 -12.65
N ASP A 25 -10.80 9.14 -12.69
CA ASP A 25 -9.93 9.50 -13.80
C ASP A 25 -8.55 9.85 -13.25
N LEU A 26 -7.59 8.94 -13.44
CA LEU A 26 -6.24 9.10 -12.90
C LEU A 26 -5.48 10.22 -13.63
N ASN A 27 -5.71 10.40 -14.93
CA ASN A 27 -5.00 11.39 -15.74
C ASN A 27 -5.45 12.81 -15.37
N LYS A 28 -6.76 13.05 -15.26
CA LYS A 28 -7.27 14.33 -14.76
C LYS A 28 -6.78 14.64 -13.36
N ARG A 29 -6.71 13.62 -12.49
CA ARG A 29 -6.20 13.81 -11.13
C ARG A 29 -4.70 14.16 -11.10
N ILE A 30 -3.88 13.52 -11.94
CA ILE A 30 -2.47 13.90 -12.09
C ILE A 30 -2.35 15.36 -12.52
N ALA A 31 -3.09 15.77 -13.57
CA ALA A 31 -3.09 17.14 -14.06
C ALA A 31 -3.50 18.14 -12.97
N GLN A 32 -4.54 17.83 -12.19
CA GLN A 32 -4.98 18.66 -11.06
C GLN A 32 -3.88 18.81 -10.01
N LEU A 33 -3.24 17.72 -9.61
CA LEU A 33 -2.18 17.77 -8.60
C LEU A 33 -0.93 18.49 -9.11
N GLN A 34 -0.67 18.45 -10.42
CA GLN A 34 0.50 19.09 -11.03
C GLN A 34 0.44 20.62 -10.96
N THR A 35 -0.76 21.22 -10.95
CA THR A 35 -0.93 22.68 -10.93
C THR A 35 -0.25 23.37 -9.75
N GLY A 36 -0.16 22.70 -8.59
CA GLY A 36 0.47 23.21 -7.37
C GLY A 36 1.79 22.54 -7.00
N GLN A 37 2.40 21.77 -7.91
CA GLN A 37 3.59 20.98 -7.64
C GLN A 37 4.70 21.28 -8.65
N ILE A 38 5.89 21.60 -8.16
CA ILE A 38 7.05 21.89 -9.02
C ILE A 38 7.71 20.61 -9.56
N LEU A 39 7.59 19.52 -8.79
CA LEU A 39 8.11 18.22 -9.16
C LEU A 39 7.16 17.50 -10.12
N GLU A 40 7.68 16.63 -10.97
CA GLU A 40 6.86 15.86 -11.90
C GLU A 40 6.01 14.84 -11.13
N ILE A 41 4.70 14.83 -11.35
CA ILE A 41 3.80 13.86 -10.72
C ILE A 41 3.61 12.65 -11.64
N LYS A 42 3.86 11.45 -11.11
CA LYS A 42 3.58 10.18 -11.81
C LYS A 42 2.72 9.27 -10.98
N LEU A 43 1.91 8.46 -11.65
CA LEU A 43 1.22 7.34 -11.01
C LEU A 43 2.25 6.31 -10.55
N ILE A 44 2.17 5.88 -9.29
CA ILE A 44 2.99 4.79 -8.74
C ILE A 44 2.21 3.48 -8.81
N ALA A 45 0.99 3.49 -8.27
CA ALA A 45 0.12 2.32 -8.20
C ALA A 45 -1.36 2.70 -8.26
N ALA A 46 -2.20 1.81 -8.77
CA ALA A 46 -3.65 1.98 -8.74
C ALA A 46 -4.39 0.64 -8.53
N TRP A 47 -5.51 0.69 -7.82
CA TRP A 47 -6.41 -0.44 -7.61
C TRP A 47 -7.82 -0.06 -8.03
N HIS A 48 -8.35 -0.75 -9.04
CA HIS A 48 -9.72 -0.53 -9.48
C HIS A 48 -10.73 -1.11 -8.49
N THR A 49 -11.87 -0.46 -8.29
CA THR A 49 -13.04 -1.00 -7.57
C THR A 49 -14.32 -0.40 -8.12
N ASN A 50 -15.39 -1.20 -8.11
CA ASN A 50 -16.74 -0.76 -8.46
C ASN A 50 -17.47 -0.13 -7.26
N SER A 51 -16.98 -0.36 -6.03
CA SER A 51 -17.59 0.18 -4.82
C SER A 51 -16.96 1.51 -4.42
N ARG A 52 -17.78 2.57 -4.43
CA ARG A 52 -17.36 3.90 -3.96
C ARG A 52 -17.05 3.92 -2.48
N ALA A 53 -17.94 3.35 -1.67
CA ALA A 53 -17.74 3.23 -0.24
C ALA A 53 -16.42 2.52 0.09
N LYS A 54 -16.10 1.42 -0.60
CA LYS A 54 -14.84 0.68 -0.38
C LYS A 54 -13.61 1.55 -0.68
N ALA A 55 -13.60 2.30 -1.79
CA ALA A 55 -12.46 3.14 -2.14
C ALA A 55 -12.18 4.21 -1.08
N PHE A 56 -13.21 4.94 -0.65
CA PHE A 56 -13.09 5.97 0.38
C PHE A 56 -12.78 5.41 1.77
N ALA A 57 -13.32 4.23 2.11
CA ALA A 57 -12.99 3.55 3.36
C ALA A 57 -11.50 3.16 3.42
N VAL A 58 -10.95 2.65 2.30
CA VAL A 58 -9.52 2.32 2.20
C VAL A 58 -8.66 3.57 2.28
N GLU A 59 -9.00 4.64 1.55
CA GLU A 59 -8.27 5.91 1.64
C GLU A 59 -8.29 6.46 3.08
N SER A 60 -9.47 6.59 3.70
CA SER A 60 -9.61 7.14 5.04
C SER A 60 -8.79 6.35 6.07
N ASP A 61 -8.81 5.01 5.99
CA ASP A 61 -7.99 4.18 6.88
C ASP A 61 -6.49 4.36 6.62
N MET A 62 -6.08 4.50 5.35
CA MET A 62 -4.67 4.77 5.03
C MET A 62 -4.20 6.12 5.57
N HIS A 63 -5.01 7.17 5.43
CA HIS A 63 -4.70 8.49 5.97
C HIS A 63 -4.62 8.45 7.51
N ARG A 64 -5.54 7.77 8.18
CA ARG A 64 -5.48 7.55 9.63
C ARG A 64 -4.22 6.80 10.05
N LYS A 65 -3.91 5.68 9.38
CA LYS A 65 -2.75 4.83 9.69
C LYS A 65 -1.41 5.52 9.42
N LEU A 66 -1.39 6.46 8.48
CA LEU A 66 -0.19 7.22 8.08
C LEU A 66 -0.18 8.65 8.60
N ALA A 67 -1.08 9.02 9.52
CA ALA A 67 -1.21 10.39 10.02
C ALA A 67 0.12 10.96 10.54
N SER A 68 0.91 10.16 11.28
CA SER A 68 2.23 10.56 11.78
C SER A 68 3.32 10.73 10.71
N LYS A 69 3.05 10.30 9.47
CA LYS A 69 3.93 10.41 8.31
C LYS A 69 3.37 11.39 7.27
N CYS A 70 2.31 12.11 7.63
CA CYS A 70 1.64 13.07 6.78
C CYS A 70 2.44 14.39 6.76
N MET A 71 2.61 14.93 5.57
CA MET A 71 3.20 16.21 5.24
C MET A 71 2.09 17.17 4.82
N ARG A 72 2.42 18.45 4.65
CA ARG A 72 1.48 19.48 4.19
C ARG A 72 0.73 19.03 2.93
N GLY A 73 -0.60 19.23 2.91
CA GLY A 73 -1.45 18.91 1.74
C GLY A 73 -1.80 17.43 1.57
N GLU A 74 -1.71 16.65 2.66
CA GLU A 74 -1.92 15.19 2.68
C GLU A 74 -0.99 14.45 1.71
N TRP A 75 0.25 14.93 1.65
CA TRP A 75 1.37 14.20 1.08
C TRP A 75 1.98 13.35 2.18
N PHE A 76 2.71 12.30 1.81
CA PHE A 76 3.40 11.42 2.76
C PHE A 76 4.85 11.25 2.33
N TYR A 77 5.69 10.88 3.29
CA TYR A 77 7.07 10.58 3.02
C TYR A 77 7.25 9.34 2.13
N PRO A 78 8.28 9.27 1.25
CA PRO A 78 8.45 8.19 0.28
C PRO A 78 8.61 6.79 0.88
N TRP A 79 9.18 6.68 2.08
CA TRP A 79 9.41 5.36 2.71
C TRP A 79 8.12 4.64 3.08
N VAL A 80 6.96 5.32 3.10
CA VAL A 80 5.67 4.65 3.35
C VAL A 80 5.21 3.80 2.18
N ILE A 81 5.75 3.99 0.97
CA ILE A 81 5.26 3.40 -0.28
C ILE A 81 5.07 1.89 -0.17
N GLU A 82 6.08 1.15 0.30
CA GLU A 82 6.01 -0.31 0.38
C GLU A 82 4.89 -0.77 1.34
N SER A 83 4.87 -0.21 2.56
CA SER A 83 3.87 -0.55 3.57
C SER A 83 2.44 -0.15 3.17
N ALA A 84 2.30 0.99 2.48
CA ALA A 84 1.02 1.50 2.00
C ALA A 84 0.49 0.61 0.87
N MET A 85 1.33 0.28 -0.10
CA MET A 85 0.94 -0.57 -1.22
C MET A 85 0.53 -1.97 -0.78
N TYR A 86 1.22 -2.55 0.21
CA TYR A 86 0.82 -3.81 0.83
C TYR A 86 -0.55 -3.68 1.53
N THR A 87 -0.69 -2.67 2.41
CA THR A 87 -1.94 -2.47 3.17
C THR A 87 -3.14 -2.20 2.26
N ILE A 88 -2.97 -1.42 1.20
CA ILE A 88 -4.03 -1.17 0.22
C ILE A 88 -4.35 -2.45 -0.54
N SER A 89 -3.36 -3.23 -0.97
CA SER A 89 -3.60 -4.48 -1.71
C SER A 89 -4.37 -5.49 -0.87
N ASP A 90 -4.01 -5.64 0.40
CA ASP A 90 -4.69 -6.49 1.37
C ASP A 90 -6.17 -6.08 1.53
N LYS A 91 -6.43 -4.81 1.82
CA LYS A 91 -7.80 -4.28 1.95
C LYS A 91 -8.61 -4.35 0.67
N MET A 92 -7.95 -4.19 -0.47
CA MET A 92 -8.59 -4.32 -1.77
C MET A 92 -8.84 -5.78 -2.15
N GLY A 93 -8.16 -6.74 -1.50
CA GLY A 93 -8.18 -8.16 -1.83
C GLY A 93 -7.50 -8.47 -3.15
N LYS A 94 -6.60 -7.59 -3.64
CA LYS A 94 -5.94 -7.72 -4.94
C LYS A 94 -4.72 -6.84 -5.08
N ARG A 95 -3.84 -7.25 -6.00
CA ARG A 95 -2.68 -6.47 -6.44
C ARG A 95 -3.10 -5.22 -7.22
N PRO A 96 -2.24 -4.18 -7.27
CA PRO A 96 -2.50 -3.02 -8.11
C PRO A 96 -2.59 -3.43 -9.59
N CYS A 97 -3.54 -2.84 -10.31
CA CYS A 97 -3.73 -3.08 -11.75
C CYS A 97 -2.78 -2.26 -12.62
N ILE A 98 -2.13 -1.22 -12.06
CA ILE A 98 -1.12 -0.39 -12.74
C ILE A 98 0.02 -0.15 -11.76
N VAL A 99 1.26 -0.36 -12.19
CA VAL A 99 2.48 -0.04 -11.42
C VAL A 99 3.54 0.54 -12.36
N THR A 100 4.08 1.73 -12.07
CA THR A 100 5.19 2.29 -12.86
C THR A 100 6.55 1.83 -12.34
N GLY A 101 7.54 1.76 -13.25
CA GLY A 101 8.78 0.97 -13.15
C GLY A 101 9.71 1.13 -11.95
N LEU A 102 9.49 2.12 -11.06
CA LEU A 102 10.25 2.27 -9.81
C LEU A 102 9.66 1.46 -8.64
N ALA A 103 8.35 1.27 -8.59
CA ALA A 103 7.69 0.51 -7.53
C ALA A 103 7.77 -1.00 -7.76
N ASN A 104 7.91 -1.46 -9.00
CA ASN A 104 7.72 -2.87 -9.35
C ASN A 104 8.75 -3.81 -8.66
N LYS A 105 10.06 -3.54 -8.75
CA LYS A 105 11.08 -4.44 -8.15
C LYS A 105 11.04 -4.47 -6.61
N LYS A 106 10.98 -3.29 -5.98
CA LYS A 106 10.95 -3.20 -4.50
C LYS A 106 9.64 -3.72 -3.92
N TYR A 107 8.51 -3.43 -4.55
CA TYR A 107 7.21 -3.98 -4.16
C TYR A 107 7.17 -5.49 -4.30
N VAL A 108 7.61 -6.06 -5.42
CA VAL A 108 7.60 -7.51 -5.62
C VAL A 108 8.47 -8.18 -4.55
N ALA A 109 9.64 -7.60 -4.23
CA ALA A 109 10.48 -8.10 -3.14
C ALA A 109 9.82 -7.97 -1.76
N ALA A 110 9.20 -6.84 -1.45
CA ALA A 110 8.51 -6.62 -0.18
C ALA A 110 7.26 -7.50 -0.02
N ALA A 111 6.49 -7.68 -1.10
CA ALA A 111 5.35 -8.57 -1.14
C ALA A 111 5.77 -10.02 -0.86
N LYS A 112 6.83 -10.51 -1.52
CA LYS A 112 7.41 -11.84 -1.25
C LYS A 112 7.85 -11.99 0.21
N ARG A 113 8.55 -10.99 0.76
CA ARG A 113 8.99 -11.03 2.18
C ARG A 113 7.80 -11.05 3.15
N ASN A 114 6.76 -10.27 2.89
CA ASN A 114 5.59 -10.24 3.78
C ASN A 114 4.74 -11.51 3.66
N GLU A 115 4.65 -12.08 2.46
CA GLU A 115 4.01 -13.38 2.23
C GLU A 115 4.76 -14.49 2.98
N GLN A 116 6.09 -14.50 2.90
CA GLN A 116 6.95 -15.40 3.67
C GLN A 116 6.74 -15.25 5.18
N LYS A 117 6.72 -14.02 5.71
CA LYS A 117 6.44 -13.77 7.14
C LYS A 117 5.07 -14.25 7.57
N LYS A 118 4.08 -14.18 6.69
CA LYS A 118 2.73 -14.66 6.98
C LYS A 118 2.70 -16.18 7.07
N ILE A 119 3.34 -16.86 6.12
CA ILE A 119 3.51 -18.32 6.14
C ILE A 119 4.26 -18.76 7.40
N GLU A 120 5.35 -18.08 7.75
CA GLU A 120 6.12 -18.36 8.97
C GLU A 120 5.28 -18.18 10.24
N ALA A 121 4.48 -17.12 10.32
CA ALA A 121 3.58 -16.89 11.46
C ALA A 121 2.48 -17.96 11.56
N GLU A 122 1.93 -18.40 10.43
CA GLU A 122 0.93 -19.49 10.36
C GLU A 122 1.55 -20.83 10.77
N GLN A 123 2.76 -21.13 10.30
CA GLN A 123 3.51 -22.34 10.66
C GLN A 123 3.82 -22.36 12.17
N GLN A 124 4.33 -21.26 12.71
CA GLN A 124 4.64 -21.13 14.12
C GLN A 124 3.39 -21.28 15.00
N TRP A 125 2.25 -20.73 14.57
CA TRP A 125 0.99 -20.89 15.28
C TRP A 125 0.50 -22.34 15.24
N HIS A 126 0.62 -23.02 14.09
CA HIS A 126 0.30 -24.44 13.97
C HIS A 126 1.17 -25.30 14.89
N ASP A 127 2.49 -25.10 14.89
CA ASP A 127 3.42 -25.83 15.75
C ASP A 127 3.10 -25.64 17.25
N LEU A 128 2.77 -24.40 17.66
CA LEU A 128 2.35 -24.10 19.03
C LEU A 128 1.02 -24.78 19.38
N SER A 129 0.06 -24.84 18.46
CA SER A 129 -1.22 -25.51 18.67
C SER A 129 -1.05 -27.03 18.84
N VAL A 130 -0.23 -27.67 18.00
CA VAL A 130 0.07 -29.12 18.08
C VAL A 130 0.79 -29.45 19.38
N LEU A 131 1.76 -28.64 19.80
CA LEU A 131 2.45 -28.82 21.09
C LEU A 131 1.49 -28.67 22.28
N SER A 132 0.51 -27.77 22.20
CA SER A 132 -0.50 -27.60 23.25
C SER A 132 -1.45 -28.80 23.35
N GLU A 133 -1.87 -29.38 22.22
CA GLU A 133 -2.67 -30.60 22.19
C GLU A 133 -1.89 -31.82 22.72
N TRP A 134 -0.63 -31.99 22.31
CA TRP A 134 0.24 -33.06 22.82
C TRP A 134 0.47 -32.98 24.32
N ARG A 135 0.70 -31.78 24.87
CA ARG A 135 0.81 -31.58 26.33
C ARG A 135 -0.49 -31.91 27.05
N SER A 136 -1.63 -31.63 26.45
CA SER A 136 -2.95 -31.95 27.02
C SER A 136 -3.22 -33.45 27.06
N LEU A 137 -2.68 -34.21 26.09
CA LEU A 137 -2.87 -35.66 25.98
C LEU A 137 -1.89 -36.49 26.83
N ASN A 138 -0.73 -35.94 27.22
CA ASN A 138 0.30 -36.65 28.02
C ASN A 138 0.38 -36.21 29.49
N LEU A 139 -0.64 -35.50 29.98
CA LEU A 139 -0.80 -35.16 31.40
C LEU A 139 -1.81 -36.10 32.13
N ILE A 140 -2.06 -37.29 31.56
CA ILE A 140 -2.77 -38.42 32.19
C ILE A 140 -1.73 -39.50 32.51
#